data_AF-A0AAW0DTU3-F1
#
_entry.id   AF-A0AAW0DTU3-F1
#
_cell.length_a   1.000
_cell.length_b   1.000
_cell.length_c   1.000
_cell.angle_alpha   90.00
_cell.angle_beta   90.00
_cell.angle_gamma   90.00
#
_symmetry.space_group_name_H-M   'P 1'
#
loop_
_entity.id
_entity.type
_entity.pdbx_description
1 polymer ?
#
loop_
_entity_poly.entity_id
_entity_poly.type
_entity_poly.pdbx_seq_one_letter_code
_entity_poly.pdbx_strand_id
1 'polypeptide(L)'
;MEKLKERVSPLLKGLVRTKGLKEATLLWREVVFAEMKDIVTRRFPADAEGGENTSAKSISHADFLLSLKAIYSDILSAIEGLQQQTLAVGEVMESLQRLHAFDSSNTSTLQTDFTDTIHTSTELSHSTLSTILSSRQSIHTSLSLPEFFALFRITWDFVVQSEVLCRKMIVGLRGCITGQARSWLQSMHQDRLSKSAKGVEDEVWGAVEVEVGEKGGVQQVVGWIVDSAVKDVDGLVVKDEGANSPEQKGGTLSAPYTDRCTANSDGFYNAHSND
;
A
#
# COMPACT_ATOMS: atom_id res chain seq x y z
N MET A 1 31.32 14.88 2.29
CA MET A 1 30.80 16.05 3.03
C MET A 1 31.83 17.18 3.14
N GLU A 2 33.06 16.93 3.60
CA GLU A 2 34.08 17.99 3.80
C GLU A 2 34.39 18.82 2.54
N LYS A 3 34.59 18.18 1.38
CA LYS A 3 34.80 18.89 0.11
C LYS A 3 33.65 19.86 -0.26
N LEU A 4 32.42 19.56 0.14
CA LEU A 4 31.28 20.46 -0.09
C LEU A 4 31.37 21.67 0.85
N LYS A 5 31.67 21.44 2.13
CA LYS A 5 31.84 22.52 3.12
C LYS A 5 32.95 23.49 2.71
N GLU A 6 34.10 22.97 2.26
CA GLU A 6 35.22 23.77 1.77
C GLU A 6 34.82 24.69 0.61
N ARG A 7 34.00 24.18 -0.33
CA ARG A 7 33.52 24.96 -1.49
C ARG A 7 32.46 25.99 -1.11
N VAL A 8 31.55 25.64 -0.20
CA VAL A 8 30.40 26.47 0.17
C VAL A 8 30.80 27.57 1.16
N SER A 9 31.81 27.35 2.01
CA SER A 9 32.28 28.32 3.01
C SER A 9 32.65 29.70 2.44
N PRO A 10 33.51 29.84 1.41
CA PRO A 10 33.83 31.16 0.86
C PRO A 10 32.62 31.83 0.19
N LEU A 11 31.72 31.05 -0.41
CA LEU A 11 30.50 31.57 -1.04
C LEU A 11 29.53 32.14 0.00
N LEU A 12 29.25 31.39 1.06
CA LEU A 12 28.40 31.84 2.16
C LEU A 12 28.97 33.09 2.84
N LYS A 13 30.29 33.14 3.08
CA LYS A 13 30.95 34.36 3.60
C LYS A 13 30.71 35.56 2.69
N GLY A 14 30.84 35.38 1.36
CA GLY A 14 30.56 36.42 0.37
C GLY A 14 29.10 36.88 0.40
N LEU A 15 28.17 35.93 0.40
CA LEU A 15 26.72 36.16 0.41
C LEU A 15 26.23 36.87 1.68
N VAL A 16 26.78 36.51 2.84
CA VAL A 16 26.52 37.20 4.10
C VAL A 16 26.98 38.65 4.02
N ARG A 17 28.20 38.88 3.49
CA ARG A 17 28.75 40.24 3.35
C ARG A 17 27.92 41.12 2.41
N THR A 18 27.33 40.56 1.36
CA THR A 18 26.52 41.30 0.39
C THR A 18 25.02 41.34 0.74
N LYS A 19 24.60 40.74 1.87
CA LYS A 19 23.19 40.57 2.25
C LYS A 19 22.34 39.84 1.18
N GLY A 20 22.98 39.06 0.31
CA GLY A 20 22.33 38.33 -0.80
C GLY A 20 21.78 36.96 -0.41
N LEU A 21 21.86 36.59 0.88
CA LEU A 21 21.56 35.23 1.35
C LEU A 21 20.13 34.78 1.00
N LYS A 22 19.15 35.66 1.20
CA LYS A 22 17.74 35.39 0.87
C LYS A 22 17.54 35.12 -0.62
N GLU A 23 18.13 35.94 -1.48
CA GLU A 23 18.04 35.78 -2.93
C GLU A 23 18.66 34.47 -3.39
N ALA A 24 19.83 34.11 -2.85
CA ALA A 24 20.46 32.82 -3.15
C ALA A 24 19.62 31.62 -2.70
N THR A 25 18.96 31.70 -1.53
CA THR A 25 18.04 30.65 -1.08
C THR A 25 16.85 30.50 -2.03
N LEU A 26 16.29 31.60 -2.54
CA LEU A 26 15.21 31.57 -3.53
C LEU A 26 15.65 30.91 -4.84
N LEU A 27 16.81 31.33 -5.38
CA LEU A 27 17.37 30.75 -6.61
C LEU A 27 17.71 29.26 -6.43
N TRP A 28 18.25 28.88 -5.28
CA TRP A 28 18.51 27.48 -4.96
C TRP A 28 17.20 26.67 -4.96
N ARG A 29 16.14 27.16 -4.33
CA ARG A 29 14.82 26.51 -4.34
C ARG A 29 14.29 26.31 -5.76
N GLU A 30 14.42 27.31 -6.63
CA GLU A 30 14.00 27.19 -8.04
C GLU A 30 14.77 26.09 -8.78
N VAL A 31 16.09 26.01 -8.57
CA VAL A 31 16.92 24.95 -9.13
C VAL A 31 16.49 23.57 -8.61
N VAL A 32 16.21 23.46 -7.31
CA VAL A 32 15.72 22.20 -6.71
C VAL A 32 14.39 21.77 -7.34
N PHE A 33 13.45 22.68 -7.52
CA PHE A 33 12.16 22.37 -8.13
C PHE A 33 12.31 21.96 -9.59
N ALA A 34 13.17 22.65 -10.34
CA ALA A 34 13.46 22.31 -11.73
C ALA A 34 14.05 20.90 -11.84
N GLU A 35 15.04 20.56 -11.00
CA GLU A 35 15.67 19.23 -11.00
C GLU A 35 14.69 18.12 -10.61
N MET A 36 13.89 18.33 -9.56
CA MET A 36 12.88 17.35 -9.13
C MET A 36 11.84 17.06 -10.22
N LYS A 37 11.46 18.10 -10.98
CA LYS A 37 10.58 17.95 -12.14
C LYS A 37 11.30 17.23 -13.28
N ASP A 38 12.56 17.58 -13.54
CA ASP A 38 13.36 16.99 -14.62
C ASP A 38 13.54 15.48 -14.47
N ILE A 39 13.78 14.98 -13.24
CA ILE A 39 13.87 13.55 -12.94
C ILE A 39 12.66 12.78 -13.49
N VAL A 40 11.47 13.37 -13.36
CA VAL A 40 10.23 12.76 -13.82
C VAL A 40 10.06 12.93 -15.33
N THR A 41 10.24 14.15 -15.84
CA THR A 41 10.01 14.46 -17.27
C THR A 41 11.00 13.78 -18.20
N ARG A 42 12.21 13.46 -17.72
CA ARG A 42 13.22 12.71 -18.48
C ARG A 42 12.76 11.31 -18.90
N ARG A 43 11.85 10.71 -18.11
CA ARG A 43 11.30 9.37 -18.38
C ARG A 43 9.86 9.41 -18.86
N PHE A 44 9.09 10.40 -18.40
CA PHE A 44 7.72 10.65 -18.83
C PHE A 44 7.57 12.11 -19.25
N PRO A 45 7.98 12.46 -20.48
CA PRO A 45 7.82 13.82 -20.96
C PRO A 45 6.34 14.20 -20.94
N ALA A 46 6.05 15.34 -20.34
CA ALA A 46 4.72 15.93 -20.42
C ALA A 46 4.53 16.46 -21.83
N ASP A 47 3.48 16.02 -22.52
CA ASP A 47 3.11 16.62 -23.80
C ASP A 47 2.74 18.08 -23.53
N ALA A 48 3.26 18.99 -24.37
CA ALA A 48 3.16 20.43 -24.14
C ALA A 48 1.72 20.88 -23.84
N GLU A 49 1.60 21.74 -22.82
CA GLU A 49 0.38 22.42 -22.37
C GLU A 49 -0.76 21.52 -21.84
N GLY A 50 -0.67 21.15 -20.56
CA GLY A 50 -1.83 20.66 -19.79
C GLY A 50 -2.36 19.28 -20.21
N GLY A 51 -1.68 18.58 -21.11
CA GLY A 51 -2.05 17.25 -21.58
C GLY A 51 -1.76 16.16 -20.56
N GLU A 52 -2.65 15.17 -20.48
CA GLU A 52 -2.36 13.89 -19.82
C GLU A 52 -1.01 13.33 -20.29
N ASN A 53 -0.24 12.69 -19.40
CA ASN A 53 0.97 11.96 -19.79
C ASN A 53 0.62 10.76 -20.69
N THR A 54 0.43 11.01 -21.99
CA THR A 54 0.08 9.99 -22.97
C THR A 54 1.21 8.97 -23.13
N SER A 55 2.47 9.43 -23.01
CA SER A 55 3.66 8.58 -22.96
C SER A 55 3.57 7.55 -21.83
N ALA A 56 3.08 7.95 -20.65
CA ALA A 56 2.90 7.03 -19.54
C ALA A 56 1.79 6.01 -19.82
N LYS A 57 0.80 6.28 -20.68
CA LYS A 57 -0.25 5.31 -21.04
C LYS A 57 0.19 4.30 -22.10
N SER A 58 1.07 4.70 -23.03
CA SER A 58 1.43 3.91 -24.22
C SER A 58 2.48 2.84 -23.98
N ILE A 59 3.33 2.98 -22.95
CA ILE A 59 4.37 1.99 -22.66
C ILE A 59 3.83 0.70 -22.04
N SER A 60 4.58 -0.40 -22.17
CA SER A 60 4.22 -1.68 -21.53
C SER A 60 4.21 -1.54 -20.00
N HIS A 61 3.43 -2.39 -19.31
CA HIS A 61 3.37 -2.33 -17.84
C HIS A 61 4.73 -2.68 -17.20
N ALA A 62 5.50 -3.60 -17.79
CA ALA A 62 6.83 -3.95 -17.32
C ALA A 62 7.80 -2.75 -17.42
N ASP A 63 7.83 -2.08 -18.57
CA ASP A 63 8.68 -0.90 -18.79
C ASP A 63 8.25 0.28 -17.90
N PHE A 64 6.95 0.40 -17.65
CA PHE A 64 6.41 1.36 -16.72
C PHE A 64 6.93 1.13 -15.30
N LEU A 65 6.88 -0.11 -14.80
CA LEU A 65 7.41 -0.44 -13.47
C LEU A 65 8.93 -0.21 -13.38
N LEU A 66 9.70 -0.52 -14.42
CA LEU A 66 11.14 -0.26 -14.46
C LEU A 66 11.43 1.25 -14.42
N SER A 67 10.71 2.02 -15.21
CA SER A 67 10.82 3.49 -15.22
C SER A 67 10.46 4.08 -13.86
N LEU A 68 9.38 3.61 -13.24
CA LEU A 68 8.89 4.09 -11.96
C LEU A 68 9.89 3.80 -10.82
N LYS A 69 10.44 2.57 -10.75
CA LYS A 69 11.51 2.22 -9.79
C LYS A 69 12.71 3.14 -9.91
N ALA A 70 13.11 3.44 -11.14
CA ALA A 70 14.26 4.28 -11.38
C ALA A 70 13.98 5.73 -10.98
N ILE A 71 12.79 6.27 -11.28
CA ILE A 71 12.35 7.59 -10.78
C ILE A 71 12.37 7.64 -9.26
N TYR A 72 11.83 6.62 -8.59
CA TYR A 72 11.82 6.56 -7.12
C TYR A 72 13.22 6.57 -6.53
N SER A 73 14.15 5.80 -7.10
CA SER A 73 15.55 5.81 -6.69
C SER A 73 16.19 7.18 -6.91
N ASP A 74 15.96 7.81 -8.07
CA ASP A 74 16.52 9.10 -8.43
C ASP A 74 15.99 10.21 -7.49
N ILE A 75 14.69 10.23 -7.19
CA ILE A 75 14.08 11.19 -6.24
C ILE A 75 14.58 10.98 -4.82
N LEU A 76 14.64 9.74 -4.32
CA LEU A 76 15.14 9.46 -2.97
C LEU A 76 16.60 9.92 -2.81
N SER A 77 17.42 9.64 -3.83
CA SER A 77 18.82 10.10 -3.86
C SER A 77 18.92 11.62 -3.87
N ALA A 78 18.04 12.29 -4.62
CA ALA A 78 17.97 13.75 -4.64
C ALA A 78 17.57 14.33 -3.27
N ILE A 79 16.54 13.77 -2.61
CA ILE A 79 16.10 14.19 -1.26
C ILE A 79 17.25 14.01 -0.26
N GLU A 80 17.91 12.86 -0.25
CA GLU A 80 19.07 12.61 0.62
C GLU A 80 20.19 13.63 0.35
N GLY A 81 20.49 13.90 -0.92
CA GLY A 81 21.44 14.93 -1.32
C GLY A 81 21.09 16.32 -0.81
N LEU A 82 19.81 16.72 -0.87
CA LEU A 82 19.33 17.99 -0.33
C LEU A 82 19.50 18.06 1.19
N GLN A 83 19.22 16.97 1.91
CA GLN A 83 19.44 16.91 3.36
C GLN A 83 20.91 17.11 3.72
N GLN A 84 21.81 16.42 3.01
CA GLN A 84 23.24 16.57 3.21
C GLN A 84 23.72 18.01 2.92
N GLN A 85 23.15 18.67 1.91
CA GLN A 85 23.43 20.07 1.61
C GLN A 85 22.93 21.00 2.73
N THR A 86 21.69 20.83 3.20
CA THR A 86 21.12 21.61 4.31
C THR A 86 21.96 21.48 5.58
N LEU A 87 22.40 20.26 5.92
CA LEU A 87 23.28 20.03 7.06
C LEU A 87 24.64 20.74 6.89
N ALA A 88 25.28 20.57 5.73
CA ALA A 88 26.57 21.20 5.46
C ALA A 88 26.49 22.74 5.51
N VAL A 89 25.44 23.33 4.94
CA VAL A 89 25.19 24.77 5.00
C VAL A 89 24.96 25.23 6.45
N GLY A 90 24.14 24.49 7.21
CA GLY A 90 23.89 24.78 8.61
C GLY A 90 25.16 24.81 9.47
N GLU A 91 26.00 23.78 9.36
CA GLU A 91 27.27 23.69 10.09
C GLU A 91 28.25 24.83 9.74
N VAL A 92 28.33 25.17 8.44
CA VAL A 92 29.17 26.29 7.99
C VAL A 92 28.63 27.61 8.55
N MET A 93 27.32 27.83 8.52
CA MET A 93 26.71 29.03 9.07
C MET A 93 26.90 29.17 10.58
N GLU A 94 26.73 28.10 11.35
CA GLU A 94 27.04 28.09 12.78
C GLU A 94 28.51 28.44 13.04
N SER A 95 29.42 27.88 12.24
CA SER A 95 30.85 28.17 12.34
C SER A 95 31.14 29.65 12.05
N LEU A 96 30.47 30.24 11.05
CA LEU A 96 30.59 31.66 10.73
C LEU A 96 30.03 32.55 11.85
N GLN A 97 28.90 32.16 12.44
CA GLN A 97 28.27 32.89 13.56
C GLN A 97 29.16 32.91 14.80
N ARG A 98 29.91 31.82 15.08
CA ARG A 98 30.88 31.79 16.18
C ARG A 98 32.08 32.70 15.95
N LEU A 99 32.50 32.88 14.70
CA LEU A 99 33.70 33.63 14.34
C LEU A 99 33.44 35.13 14.14
N HIS A 100 32.34 35.48 13.50
CA HIS A 100 31.88 36.84 13.28
C HIS A 100 30.51 36.93 13.94
N ALA A 101 30.30 37.86 14.87
CA ALA A 101 29.04 38.08 15.61
C ALA A 101 27.85 38.44 14.68
N PHE A 102 27.45 37.49 13.86
CA PHE A 102 26.34 37.55 12.91
C PHE A 102 25.05 37.18 13.64
N ASP A 103 23.94 37.76 13.19
CA ASP A 103 22.65 37.60 13.85
C ASP A 103 22.14 36.15 13.73
N SER A 104 21.96 35.51 14.89
CA SER A 104 21.39 34.17 15.04
C SER A 104 20.05 33.97 14.32
N SER A 105 19.26 35.05 14.18
CA SER A 105 17.95 35.05 13.52
C SER A 105 18.02 34.66 12.04
N ASN A 106 19.09 35.05 11.35
CA ASN A 106 19.27 34.74 9.93
C ASN A 106 19.63 33.26 9.72
N THR A 107 20.38 32.65 10.63
CA THR A 107 20.74 31.23 10.58
C THR A 107 19.50 30.35 10.77
N SER A 108 18.65 30.67 11.74
CA SER A 108 17.41 29.91 11.99
C SER A 108 16.41 30.05 10.85
N THR A 109 16.22 31.27 10.33
CA THR A 109 15.30 31.50 9.20
C THR A 109 15.72 30.73 7.97
N LEU A 110 17.03 30.72 7.68
CA LEU A 110 17.57 29.96 6.56
C LEU A 110 17.38 28.45 6.75
N GLN A 111 17.69 27.89 7.92
CA GLN A 111 17.47 26.45 8.16
C GLN A 111 16.00 26.05 7.94
N THR A 112 15.06 26.91 8.33
CA THR A 112 13.63 26.74 8.04
C THR A 112 13.37 26.76 6.54
N ASP A 113 13.86 27.76 5.80
CA ASP A 113 13.67 27.87 4.33
C ASP A 113 14.20 26.63 3.57
N PHE A 114 15.35 26.10 4.00
CA PHE A 114 15.94 24.88 3.42
C PHE A 114 15.08 23.64 3.70
N THR A 115 14.59 23.52 4.93
CA THR A 115 13.70 22.41 5.34
C THR A 115 12.36 22.49 4.60
N ASP A 116 11.78 23.68 4.50
CA ASP A 116 10.55 23.93 3.74
C ASP A 116 10.73 23.64 2.25
N THR A 117 11.89 23.96 1.69
CA THR A 117 12.23 23.62 0.29
C THR A 117 12.28 22.10 0.09
N ILE A 118 12.86 21.34 1.02
CA ILE A 118 12.86 19.86 0.97
C ILE A 118 11.42 19.33 1.02
N HIS A 119 10.58 19.86 1.91
CA HIS A 119 9.18 19.43 2.02
C HIS A 119 8.38 19.72 0.76
N THR A 120 8.40 20.97 0.29
CA THR A 120 7.62 21.41 -0.86
C THR A 120 8.09 20.78 -2.17
N SER A 121 9.39 20.54 -2.34
CA SER A 121 9.93 19.82 -3.50
C SER A 121 9.52 18.34 -3.48
N THR A 122 9.52 17.70 -2.31
CA THR A 122 9.05 16.31 -2.18
C THR A 122 7.55 16.20 -2.43
N GLU A 123 6.75 17.15 -1.93
CA GLU A 123 5.31 17.23 -2.20
C GLU A 123 5.03 17.40 -3.70
N LEU A 124 5.81 18.23 -4.40
CA LEU A 124 5.75 18.37 -5.85
C LEU A 124 6.00 17.03 -6.56
N SER A 125 7.08 16.33 -6.21
CA SER A 125 7.39 15.01 -6.76
C SER A 125 6.26 13.99 -6.55
N HIS A 126 5.68 13.95 -5.34
CA HIS A 126 4.53 13.09 -5.03
C HIS A 126 3.31 13.45 -5.88
N SER A 127 3.03 14.75 -6.06
CA SER A 127 1.93 15.21 -6.90
C SER A 127 2.12 14.79 -8.35
N THR A 128 3.31 15.00 -8.93
CA THR A 128 3.59 14.61 -10.32
C THR A 128 3.51 13.10 -10.52
N LEU A 129 4.05 12.32 -9.59
CA LEU A 129 3.94 10.86 -9.59
C LEU A 129 2.49 10.39 -9.48
N SER A 130 1.66 11.05 -8.67
CA SER A 130 0.23 10.74 -8.56
C SER A 130 -0.49 10.94 -9.89
N THR A 131 -0.15 12.01 -10.64
CA THR A 131 -0.70 12.25 -11.98
C THR A 131 -0.29 11.15 -12.95
N ILE A 132 0.97 10.71 -12.92
CA ILE A 132 1.46 9.59 -13.75
C ILE A 132 0.73 8.28 -13.43
N LEU A 133 0.58 7.97 -12.14
CA LEU A 133 -0.14 6.76 -11.72
C LEU A 133 -1.62 6.82 -12.14
N SER A 134 -2.26 7.98 -11.98
CA SER A 134 -3.68 8.16 -12.29
C SER A 134 -3.96 8.07 -13.78
N SER A 135 -3.03 8.47 -14.65
CA SER A 135 -3.21 8.32 -16.10
C SER A 135 -3.32 6.85 -16.52
N ARG A 136 -2.75 5.91 -15.75
CA ARG A 136 -2.84 4.47 -16.02
C ARG A 136 -3.90 3.74 -15.20
N GLN A 137 -4.81 4.46 -14.52
CA GLN A 137 -5.79 3.87 -13.60
C GLN A 137 -6.57 2.70 -14.21
N SER A 138 -7.07 2.83 -15.45
CA SER A 138 -7.85 1.80 -16.14
C SER A 138 -7.04 0.52 -16.41
N ILE A 139 -5.74 0.65 -16.65
CA ILE A 139 -4.82 -0.48 -16.81
C ILE A 139 -4.63 -1.13 -15.44
N HIS A 140 -4.35 -0.33 -14.40
CA HIS A 140 -4.07 -0.85 -13.07
C HIS A 140 -5.25 -1.62 -12.46
N THR A 141 -6.49 -1.22 -12.74
CA THR A 141 -7.69 -1.92 -12.26
C THR A 141 -7.90 -3.29 -12.89
N SER A 142 -7.34 -3.55 -14.08
CA SER A 142 -7.49 -4.82 -14.80
C SER A 142 -6.28 -5.76 -14.67
N LEU A 143 -5.25 -5.37 -13.92
CA LEU A 143 -4.06 -6.17 -13.68
C LEU A 143 -4.36 -7.45 -12.89
N SER A 144 -3.52 -8.46 -13.09
CA SER A 144 -3.49 -9.62 -12.19
C SER A 144 -2.99 -9.23 -10.80
N LEU A 145 -3.32 -10.04 -9.78
CA LEU A 145 -2.87 -9.78 -8.40
C LEU A 145 -1.34 -9.62 -8.29
N PRO A 146 -0.48 -10.48 -8.88
CA PRO A 146 0.97 -10.32 -8.78
C PRO A 146 1.48 -9.01 -9.38
N GLU A 147 0.94 -8.59 -10.52
CA GLU A 147 1.34 -7.35 -11.22
C GLU A 147 0.90 -6.12 -10.42
N PHE A 148 -0.36 -6.09 -9.98
CA PHE A 148 -0.87 -5.00 -9.15
C PHE A 148 -0.12 -4.89 -7.83
N PHE A 149 0.16 -6.03 -7.16
CA PHE A 149 0.91 -6.04 -5.92
C PHE A 149 2.35 -5.55 -6.10
N ALA A 150 2.99 -5.87 -7.23
CA ALA A 150 4.33 -5.35 -7.54
C ALA A 150 4.32 -3.82 -7.67
N LEU A 151 3.33 -3.24 -8.36
CA LEU A 151 3.13 -1.79 -8.46
C LEU A 151 2.89 -1.15 -7.09
N PHE A 152 1.96 -1.72 -6.31
CA PHE A 152 1.62 -1.22 -4.98
C PHE A 152 2.85 -1.19 -4.08
N ARG A 153 3.61 -2.29 -4.03
CA ARG A 153 4.78 -2.42 -3.16
C ARG A 153 5.84 -1.37 -3.47
N ILE A 154 6.25 -1.23 -4.73
CA ILE A 154 7.31 -0.26 -5.07
C ILE A 154 6.90 1.18 -4.80
N THR A 155 5.61 1.49 -4.98
CA THR A 155 5.05 2.82 -4.73
C THR A 155 4.98 3.09 -3.23
N TRP A 156 4.51 2.11 -2.46
CA TRP A 156 4.41 2.20 -1.01
C TRP A 156 5.80 2.30 -0.35
N ASP A 157 6.76 1.47 -0.79
CA ASP A 157 8.14 1.51 -0.33
C ASP A 157 8.77 2.89 -0.57
N PHE A 158 8.51 3.51 -1.73
CA PHE A 158 8.94 4.88 -2.01
C PHE A 158 8.27 5.90 -1.09
N VAL A 159 6.94 5.84 -0.93
CA VAL A 159 6.19 6.75 -0.04
C VAL A 159 6.80 6.72 1.36
N VAL A 160 6.92 5.54 1.96
CA VAL A 160 7.46 5.39 3.33
C VAL A 160 8.90 5.89 3.42
N GLN A 161 9.78 5.54 2.46
CA GLN A 161 11.16 6.01 2.49
C GLN A 161 11.27 7.54 2.38
N SER A 162 10.49 8.15 1.49
CA SER A 162 10.47 9.61 1.36
C SER A 162 9.92 10.30 2.61
N GLU A 163 8.92 9.72 3.27
CA GLU A 163 8.37 10.24 4.54
C GLU A 163 9.39 10.14 5.68
N VAL A 164 10.16 9.06 5.74
CA VAL A 164 11.24 8.87 6.73
C VAL A 164 12.36 9.88 6.51
N LEU A 165 12.81 10.04 5.26
CA LEU A 165 13.82 11.04 4.92
C LEU A 165 13.31 12.42 5.32
N CYS A 166 12.17 12.86 4.82
CA CYS A 166 11.65 14.20 5.08
C CYS A 166 11.12 14.39 6.51
N ARG A 167 10.93 13.33 7.30
CA ARG A 167 10.30 13.35 8.64
C ARG A 167 8.91 14.00 8.63
N LYS A 168 8.19 13.85 7.53
CA LYS A 168 6.86 14.43 7.30
C LYS A 168 6.03 13.44 6.49
N MET A 169 4.78 13.22 6.92
CA MET A 169 3.81 12.44 6.16
C MET A 169 3.39 13.21 4.90
N ILE A 170 3.33 12.52 3.76
CA ILE A 170 2.99 13.13 2.47
C ILE A 170 1.80 12.40 1.86
N VAL A 171 0.66 13.08 1.81
CA VAL A 171 -0.63 12.44 1.57
C VAL A 171 -0.91 12.17 0.09
N GLY A 172 -0.31 12.94 -0.84
CA GLY A 172 -0.66 12.92 -2.26
C GLY A 172 -0.57 11.53 -2.90
N LEU A 173 0.65 10.99 -3.00
CA LEU A 173 0.87 9.68 -3.63
C LEU A 173 0.29 8.52 -2.81
N ARG A 174 0.32 8.65 -1.48
CA ARG A 174 -0.28 7.69 -0.54
C ARG A 174 -1.76 7.49 -0.82
N GLY A 175 -2.50 8.60 -0.92
CA GLY A 175 -3.93 8.59 -1.24
C GLY A 175 -4.19 8.02 -2.63
N CYS A 176 -3.38 8.40 -3.61
CA CYS A 176 -3.46 7.87 -4.97
C CYS A 176 -3.35 6.34 -5.00
N ILE A 177 -2.24 5.77 -4.52
CA ILE A 177 -2.01 4.31 -4.59
C ILE A 177 -3.02 3.50 -3.78
N THR A 178 -3.44 4.01 -2.61
CA THR A 178 -4.49 3.39 -1.79
C THR A 178 -5.85 3.42 -2.51
N GLY A 179 -6.17 4.52 -3.17
CA GLY A 179 -7.35 4.64 -4.03
C GLY A 179 -7.32 3.65 -5.18
N GLN A 180 -6.17 3.51 -5.86
CA GLN A 180 -6.01 2.53 -6.93
C GLN A 180 -6.20 1.09 -6.42
N ALA A 181 -5.68 0.76 -5.24
CA ALA A 181 -5.86 -0.54 -4.61
C ALA A 181 -7.33 -0.85 -4.31
N ARG A 182 -8.08 0.14 -3.82
CA ARG A 182 -9.53 0.01 -3.63
C ARG A 182 -10.25 -0.27 -4.95
N SER A 183 -9.95 0.50 -6.00
CA SER A 183 -10.56 0.32 -7.32
C SER A 183 -10.21 -1.04 -7.94
N TRP A 184 -8.96 -1.48 -7.81
CA TRP A 184 -8.53 -2.80 -8.26
C TRP A 184 -9.26 -3.93 -7.51
N LEU A 185 -9.34 -3.85 -6.17
CA LEU A 185 -10.07 -4.84 -5.36
C LEU A 185 -11.55 -4.91 -5.77
N GLN A 186 -12.19 -3.77 -6.00
CA GLN A 186 -13.57 -3.71 -6.47
C GLN A 186 -13.74 -4.39 -7.82
N SER A 187 -12.87 -4.09 -8.80
CA SER A 187 -12.90 -4.75 -10.12
C SER A 187 -12.68 -6.26 -10.02
N MET A 188 -11.65 -6.68 -9.30
CA MET A 188 -11.32 -8.10 -9.13
C MET A 188 -12.46 -8.88 -8.45
N HIS A 189 -13.12 -8.28 -7.45
CA HIS A 189 -14.28 -8.87 -6.80
C HIS A 189 -15.47 -8.99 -7.74
N GLN A 190 -15.78 -7.92 -8.50
CA GLN A 190 -16.87 -7.92 -9.47
C GLN A 190 -16.66 -8.95 -10.59
N ASP A 191 -15.43 -9.13 -11.05
CA ASP A 191 -15.09 -10.15 -12.05
C ASP A 191 -15.34 -11.57 -11.51
N ARG A 192 -15.02 -11.82 -10.24
CA ARG A 192 -15.27 -13.11 -9.59
C ARG A 192 -16.76 -13.37 -9.40
N LEU A 193 -17.51 -12.38 -8.91
CA LEU A 193 -18.97 -12.46 -8.79
C LEU A 193 -19.61 -12.78 -10.14
N SER A 194 -19.23 -12.05 -11.19
CA SER A 194 -19.76 -12.24 -12.54
C SER A 194 -19.44 -13.64 -13.09
N LYS A 195 -18.22 -14.13 -12.85
CA LYS A 195 -17.82 -15.50 -13.23
C LYS A 195 -18.60 -16.57 -12.48
N SER A 196 -18.81 -16.39 -11.18
CA SER A 196 -19.61 -17.32 -10.37
C SER A 196 -21.08 -17.31 -10.80
N ALA A 197 -21.67 -16.13 -11.05
CA ALA A 197 -23.04 -16.01 -11.53
C ALA A 197 -23.21 -16.71 -12.88
N LYS A 198 -22.32 -16.44 -13.84
CA LYS A 198 -22.29 -17.14 -15.13
C LYS A 198 -22.12 -18.65 -14.96
N GLY A 199 -21.27 -19.09 -14.03
CA GLY A 199 -21.09 -20.51 -13.73
C GLY A 199 -22.39 -21.20 -13.30
N VAL A 200 -23.22 -20.51 -12.51
CA VAL A 200 -24.55 -20.99 -12.09
C VAL A 200 -25.55 -20.95 -13.25
N GLU A 201 -25.52 -19.90 -14.09
CA GLU A 201 -26.39 -19.78 -15.27
C GLU A 201 -26.10 -20.85 -16.34
N ASP A 202 -24.81 -21.16 -16.54
CA ASP A 202 -24.34 -22.15 -17.49
C ASP A 202 -24.48 -23.59 -16.94
N GLU A 203 -24.85 -23.76 -15.65
CA GLU A 203 -24.99 -25.06 -15.01
C GLU A 203 -26.27 -25.78 -15.50
N VAL A 204 -26.07 -26.86 -16.24
CA VAL A 204 -27.17 -27.74 -16.66
C VAL A 204 -27.45 -28.75 -15.54
N TRP A 205 -28.49 -28.47 -14.78
CA TRP A 205 -29.01 -29.37 -13.74
C TRP A 205 -29.70 -30.57 -14.40
N GLY A 206 -28.91 -31.58 -14.74
CA GLY A 206 -29.39 -32.88 -15.18
C GLY A 206 -29.46 -33.86 -14.01
N ALA A 207 -30.47 -34.72 -13.99
CA ALA A 207 -30.43 -35.90 -13.16
C ALA A 207 -29.29 -36.80 -13.67
N VAL A 208 -28.18 -36.85 -12.94
CA VAL A 208 -27.12 -37.83 -13.19
C VAL A 208 -27.56 -39.13 -12.54
N GLU A 209 -27.74 -40.17 -13.34
CA GLU A 209 -27.91 -41.52 -12.79
C GLU A 209 -26.64 -41.86 -12.03
N VAL A 210 -26.75 -41.92 -10.71
CA VAL A 210 -25.69 -42.44 -9.85
C VAL A 210 -25.61 -43.92 -10.16
N GLU A 211 -24.54 -44.35 -10.85
CA GLU A 211 -24.29 -45.78 -11.06
C GLU A 211 -24.25 -46.48 -9.70
N VAL A 212 -25.30 -47.25 -9.41
CA VAL A 212 -25.37 -48.11 -8.22
C VAL A 212 -24.56 -49.37 -8.55
N GLY A 213 -23.24 -49.21 -8.66
CA GLY A 213 -22.33 -50.33 -8.78
C GLY A 213 -22.44 -51.24 -7.55
N GLU A 214 -22.22 -52.54 -7.75
CA GLU A 214 -22.31 -53.65 -6.78
C GLU A 214 -21.50 -53.46 -5.48
N LYS A 215 -20.65 -52.43 -5.41
CA LYS A 215 -19.78 -52.09 -4.28
C LYS A 215 -20.08 -50.74 -3.63
N GLY A 216 -21.30 -50.22 -3.78
CA GLY A 216 -21.77 -49.05 -3.05
C GLY A 216 -21.03 -47.76 -3.43
N GLY A 217 -21.57 -47.06 -4.42
CA GLY A 217 -21.06 -45.76 -4.85
C GLY A 217 -21.45 -44.62 -3.90
N VAL A 218 -21.51 -43.40 -4.45
CA VAL A 218 -21.87 -42.15 -3.75
C VAL A 218 -23.13 -42.29 -2.89
N GLN A 219 -24.11 -43.08 -3.33
CA GLN A 219 -25.35 -43.34 -2.57
C GLN A 219 -25.12 -44.02 -1.22
N GLN A 220 -24.12 -44.91 -1.12
CA GLN A 220 -23.76 -45.57 0.14
C GLN A 220 -23.10 -44.56 1.10
N VAL A 221 -22.23 -43.70 0.60
CA VAL A 221 -21.58 -42.64 1.39
C VAL A 221 -22.62 -41.65 1.90
N VAL A 222 -23.58 -41.23 1.05
CA VAL A 222 -24.71 -40.40 1.47
C VAL A 222 -25.54 -41.11 2.53
N GLY A 223 -25.82 -42.40 2.35
CA GLY A 223 -26.49 -43.23 3.35
C GLY A 223 -25.75 -43.24 4.69
N TRP A 224 -24.42 -43.37 4.67
CA TRP A 224 -23.60 -43.29 5.89
C TRP A 224 -23.65 -41.91 6.53
N ILE A 225 -23.60 -40.83 5.75
CA ILE A 225 -23.70 -39.46 6.29
C ILE A 225 -25.06 -39.26 6.96
N VAL A 226 -26.15 -39.68 6.31
CA VAL A 226 -27.50 -39.55 6.85
C VAL A 226 -27.67 -40.42 8.10
N ASP A 227 -27.24 -41.68 8.05
CA ASP A 227 -27.34 -42.60 9.18
C ASP A 227 -26.48 -42.16 10.36
N SER A 228 -25.31 -41.55 10.10
CA SER A 228 -24.41 -41.02 11.15
C SER A 228 -25.02 -39.89 11.96
N ALA A 229 -26.07 -39.25 11.46
CA ALA A 229 -26.81 -38.24 12.22
C ALA A 229 -27.66 -38.85 13.35
N VAL A 230 -27.94 -40.16 13.32
CA VAL A 230 -28.88 -40.83 14.25
C VAL A 230 -28.25 -42.03 14.96
N LYS A 231 -27.26 -42.69 14.36
CA LYS A 231 -26.58 -43.88 14.90
C LYS A 231 -25.14 -43.93 14.40
N ASP A 232 -24.26 -44.59 15.14
CA ASP A 232 -22.92 -44.88 14.65
C ASP A 232 -22.99 -45.86 13.47
N VAL A 233 -22.24 -45.56 12.41
CA VAL A 233 -22.29 -46.33 11.16
C VAL A 233 -21.05 -47.20 11.04
N ASP A 234 -21.25 -48.52 11.00
CA ASP A 234 -20.18 -49.54 10.98
C ASP A 234 -19.14 -49.33 9.86
N GLY A 235 -19.53 -48.73 8.73
CA GLY A 235 -18.65 -48.43 7.60
C GLY A 235 -17.69 -47.23 7.82
N LEU A 236 -17.92 -46.42 8.85
CA LEU A 236 -17.10 -45.26 9.22
C LEU A 236 -16.32 -45.48 10.53
N VAL A 237 -16.45 -46.65 11.15
CA VAL A 237 -15.74 -47.00 12.38
C VAL A 237 -14.26 -47.28 12.04
N VAL A 238 -13.39 -46.36 12.44
CA VAL A 238 -11.94 -46.57 12.38
C VAL A 238 -11.58 -47.62 13.44
N LYS A 239 -11.27 -48.84 13.00
CA LYS A 239 -10.71 -49.85 13.90
C LYS A 239 -9.27 -49.46 14.22
N ASP A 240 -9.02 -49.20 15.49
CA ASP A 240 -7.67 -49.13 16.02
C ASP A 240 -7.08 -50.55 15.96
N GLU A 241 -6.08 -50.80 15.09
CA GLU A 241 -5.40 -52.11 14.97
C GLU A 241 -4.50 -52.42 16.19
N GLY A 242 -4.92 -52.01 17.38
CA GLY A 242 -4.05 -51.87 18.55
C GLY A 242 -4.68 -52.12 19.91
N ALA A 243 -5.81 -52.84 20.03
CA ALA A 243 -6.28 -53.28 21.35
C ALA A 243 -7.04 -54.62 21.32
N ASN A 244 -6.36 -55.65 21.81
CA ASN A 244 -6.83 -57.02 21.99
C ASN A 244 -7.66 -57.14 23.29
N SER A 245 -8.98 -57.35 23.17
CA SER A 245 -9.92 -58.12 24.07
C SER A 245 -10.02 -57.76 25.59
N PRO A 246 -10.99 -58.31 26.38
CA PRO A 246 -12.24 -59.04 26.05
C PRO A 246 -13.51 -58.49 26.75
N GLU A 247 -14.65 -59.10 26.40
CA GLU A 247 -16.00 -59.04 26.97
C GLU A 247 -16.18 -58.72 28.47
N GLN A 248 -17.17 -57.88 28.80
CA GLN A 248 -18.08 -58.16 29.92
C GLN A 248 -19.47 -57.51 29.77
N LYS A 249 -20.50 -58.32 30.00
CA LYS A 249 -21.93 -58.00 29.98
C LYS A 249 -22.37 -57.20 31.21
N GLY A 250 -23.31 -56.28 31.00
CA GLY A 250 -24.43 -56.01 31.91
C GLY A 250 -24.28 -54.80 32.84
N GLY A 251 -25.32 -53.95 32.86
CA GLY A 251 -25.57 -53.02 33.97
C GLY A 251 -26.15 -51.67 33.54
N THR A 252 -27.48 -51.60 33.45
CA THR A 252 -28.24 -50.34 33.55
C THR A 252 -27.88 -49.63 34.85
N LEU A 253 -27.64 -48.32 34.83
CA LEU A 253 -28.04 -47.40 35.91
C LEU A 253 -28.01 -45.94 35.43
N SER A 254 -29.01 -45.22 35.93
CA SER A 254 -29.59 -43.94 35.57
C SER A 254 -28.84 -42.69 36.05
N ALA A 255 -28.89 -41.64 35.22
CA ALA A 255 -29.16 -40.19 35.50
C ALA A 255 -28.30 -39.45 36.57
N PRO A 256 -28.27 -38.09 36.65
CA PRO A 256 -29.10 -37.11 35.94
C PRO A 256 -28.36 -35.90 35.34
N TYR A 257 -29.09 -35.25 34.44
CA TYR A 257 -28.87 -33.91 33.92
C TYR A 257 -29.08 -32.89 35.07
N THR A 258 -28.15 -31.96 35.26
CA THR A 258 -28.37 -30.75 36.07
C THR A 258 -28.13 -29.49 35.24
N ASP A 259 -29.18 -28.67 35.24
CA ASP A 259 -29.32 -27.29 34.80
C ASP A 259 -28.15 -26.34 35.05
N ARG A 260 -27.95 -25.43 34.08
CA ARG A 260 -27.68 -23.97 34.22
C ARG A 260 -27.37 -23.42 32.81
N CYS A 261 -27.91 -22.31 32.30
CA CYS A 261 -28.40 -21.08 32.90
C CYS A 261 -29.51 -20.44 32.05
N THR A 262 -30.53 -19.89 32.71
CA THR A 262 -31.40 -18.81 32.28
C THR A 262 -30.73 -17.44 32.46
N ALA A 263 -31.09 -16.47 31.60
CA ALA A 263 -31.43 -15.05 31.86
C ALA A 263 -30.97 -14.19 30.66
N ASN A 264 -31.91 -13.66 29.85
CA ASN A 264 -32.59 -12.35 29.99
C ASN A 264 -31.65 -11.15 29.73
N SER A 265 -32.02 -10.06 29.05
CA SER A 265 -33.30 -9.62 28.49
C SER A 265 -33.09 -8.29 27.72
N ASP A 266 -34.14 -7.91 26.97
CA ASP A 266 -34.60 -6.54 26.67
C ASP A 266 -33.94 -5.68 25.56
N GLY A 267 -34.82 -5.12 24.71
CA GLY A 267 -34.47 -4.04 23.79
C GLY A 267 -35.47 -3.76 22.65
N PHE A 268 -36.75 -3.56 22.97
CA PHE A 268 -37.77 -2.96 22.09
C PHE A 268 -37.33 -1.58 21.56
N TYR A 269 -37.51 -1.27 20.27
CA TYR A 269 -37.80 0.10 19.83
C TYR A 269 -38.75 0.14 18.62
N ASN A 270 -39.84 0.86 18.84
CA ASN A 270 -40.94 1.16 17.92
C ASN A 270 -40.52 2.11 16.79
N ALA A 271 -41.13 1.91 15.62
CA ALA A 271 -41.21 2.89 14.55
C ALA A 271 -42.25 3.98 14.89
N HIS A 272 -41.98 5.22 14.50
CA HIS A 272 -42.93 6.34 14.49
C HIS A 272 -43.10 6.85 13.06
N SER A 273 -44.38 7.03 12.69
CA SER A 273 -44.86 7.83 11.56
C SER A 273 -45.11 9.29 11.98
N ASN A 274 -45.18 10.16 10.96
CA ASN A 274 -45.51 11.59 10.90
C ASN A 274 -44.27 12.49 11.09
N ASP A 275 -43.97 13.47 10.23
CA ASP A 275 -44.73 14.18 9.18
C ASP A 275 -44.13 14.06 7.76
#